data_AF-A0A3P1YQ25-F1
#
_entry.id   AF-A0A3P1YQ25-F1
#
_cell.length_a   1.000
_cell.length_b   1.000
_cell.length_c   1.000
_cell.angle_alpha   90.00
_cell.angle_beta   90.00
_cell.angle_gamma   90.00
#
_symmetry.space_group_name_H-M   'P 1'
#
loop_
_entity.id
_entity.type
_entity.pdbx_description
1 polymer ?
#
loop_
_entity_poly.entity_id
_entity_poly.type
_entity_poly.pdbx_seq_one_letter_code
_entity_poly.pdbx_strand_id
1 'polypeptide(L)'
;MNNKKQQKATKKADLPEVNTQTGLTPIQEQAAILLASGNSVTAVAEKIRVNRSTLYKWQMQITFQCFLINNVMTIRTTLEMACLGLLMRL
;
A
#
# COMPACT_ATOMS: atom_id res chain seq x y z
N MET A 1 -14.95 -53.63 5.78
CA MET A 1 -13.84 -52.65 5.83
C MET A 1 -14.30 -51.35 5.17
N ASN A 2 -14.65 -50.31 5.94
CA ASN A 2 -15.13 -49.03 5.39
C ASN A 2 -14.02 -47.97 5.43
N ASN A 3 -13.50 -47.62 4.25
CA ASN A 3 -12.37 -46.70 4.10
C ASN A 3 -12.88 -45.25 4.01
N LYS A 4 -13.09 -44.60 5.17
CA LYS A 4 -13.43 -43.17 5.22
C LYS A 4 -12.18 -42.33 4.96
N LYS A 5 -11.93 -41.99 3.70
CA LYS A 5 -10.94 -40.95 3.33
C LYS A 5 -11.49 -39.59 3.76
N GLN A 6 -11.18 -39.17 4.98
CA GLN A 6 -11.40 -37.80 5.44
C GLN A 6 -10.47 -36.87 4.65
N GLN A 7 -11.04 -35.95 3.88
CA GLN A 7 -10.29 -34.86 3.27
C GLN A 7 -9.78 -33.95 4.39
N LYS A 8 -8.46 -33.80 4.52
CA LYS A 8 -7.87 -32.82 5.44
C LYS A 8 -8.23 -31.42 4.93
N ALA A 9 -8.91 -30.64 5.76
CA ALA A 9 -9.12 -29.22 5.52
C ALA A 9 -7.77 -28.53 5.27
N THR A 10 -7.65 -27.84 4.14
CA THR A 10 -6.49 -27.02 3.82
C THR A 10 -6.36 -25.97 4.92
N LYS A 11 -5.26 -25.99 5.68
CA LYS A 11 -4.94 -24.89 6.62
C LYS A 11 -5.00 -23.60 5.81
N LYS A 12 -5.87 -22.66 6.19
CA LYS A 12 -5.80 -21.28 5.68
C LYS A 12 -4.38 -20.83 5.98
N ALA A 13 -3.55 -20.68 4.95
CA ALA A 13 -2.29 -19.97 5.09
C ALA A 13 -2.61 -18.60 5.68
N ASP A 14 -1.84 -18.16 6.67
CA ASP A 14 -2.03 -16.86 7.32
C ASP A 14 -2.06 -15.78 6.23
N LEU A 15 -3.26 -15.33 5.89
CA LEU A 15 -3.44 -14.23 4.97
C LEU A 15 -2.84 -13.01 5.68
N PRO A 16 -1.98 -12.22 5.01
CA PRO A 16 -1.39 -11.05 5.61
C PRO A 16 -2.49 -10.17 6.18
N GLU A 17 -2.34 -9.79 7.46
CA GLU A 17 -3.32 -8.99 8.17
C GLU A 17 -3.56 -7.68 7.39
N VAL A 18 -4.81 -7.46 7.01
CA VAL A 18 -5.24 -6.28 6.27
C VAL A 18 -5.66 -5.23 7.28
N ASN A 19 -5.16 -4.01 7.12
CA ASN A 19 -5.61 -2.89 7.92
C ASN A 19 -7.10 -2.63 7.62
N THR A 20 -7.94 -2.69 8.66
CA THR A 20 -9.40 -2.56 8.54
C THR A 20 -9.86 -1.18 8.09
N GLN A 21 -9.03 -0.14 8.30
CA GLN A 21 -9.35 1.22 7.92
C GLN A 21 -9.05 1.50 6.44
N THR A 22 -7.96 0.95 5.91
CA THR A 22 -7.50 1.22 4.55
C THR A 22 -7.90 0.11 3.56
N GLY A 23 -8.17 -1.09 4.06
CA GLY A 23 -8.38 -2.28 3.24
C GLY A 23 -7.10 -2.76 2.53
N LEU A 24 -5.93 -2.34 3.02
CA LEU A 24 -4.62 -2.67 2.45
C LEU A 24 -3.75 -3.44 3.45
N THR A 25 -2.87 -4.27 2.92
CA THR A 25 -1.78 -4.87 3.73
C THR A 25 -0.69 -3.83 4.01
N PRO A 26 0.12 -3.99 5.07
CA PRO A 26 1.20 -3.05 5.40
C PRO A 26 2.17 -2.78 4.24
N ILE A 27 2.47 -3.80 3.43
CA ILE A 27 3.36 -3.65 2.26
C ILE A 27 2.72 -2.82 1.13
N GLN A 28 1.40 -2.91 0.98
CA GLN A 28 0.65 -2.07 0.02
C GLN A 28 0.60 -0.62 0.50
N GLU A 29 0.38 -0.39 1.79
CA GLU A 29 0.44 0.96 2.38
C GLU A 29 1.82 1.59 2.19
N GLN A 30 2.88 0.83 2.49
CA GLN A 30 4.26 1.26 2.28
C GLN A 30 4.53 1.59 0.80
N ALA A 31 4.06 0.76 -0.13
CA ALA A 31 4.19 1.02 -1.56
C ALA A 31 3.50 2.34 -1.95
N ALA A 32 2.28 2.57 -1.50
CA ALA A 32 1.51 3.77 -1.80
C ALA A 32 2.17 5.04 -1.23
N ILE A 33 2.70 5.00 -0.01
CA ILE A 33 3.44 6.13 0.60
C ILE A 33 4.69 6.48 -0.22
N LEU A 34 5.47 5.47 -0.64
CA LEU A 34 6.67 5.70 -1.44
C LEU A 34 6.33 6.28 -2.82
N LEU A 35 5.27 5.79 -3.46
CA LEU A 35 4.77 6.34 -4.72
C LEU A 35 4.27 7.78 -4.55
N ALA A 36 3.51 8.08 -3.49
CA ALA A 36 3.04 9.44 -3.18
C ALA A 36 4.18 10.43 -2.97
N SER A 37 5.32 9.94 -2.46
CA SER A 37 6.55 10.71 -2.27
C SER A 37 7.33 10.96 -3.58
N GLY A 38 6.82 10.51 -4.73
CA GLY A 38 7.41 10.72 -6.05
C GLY A 38 8.39 9.64 -6.53
N ASN A 39 8.51 8.51 -5.83
CA ASN A 39 9.37 7.41 -6.28
C ASN A 39 8.75 6.71 -7.52
N SER A 40 9.62 6.27 -8.44
CA SER A 40 9.17 5.49 -9.60
C SER A 40 8.69 4.08 -9.20
N VAL A 41 7.78 3.51 -10.00
CA VAL A 41 7.30 2.13 -9.80
C VAL A 41 8.46 1.12 -9.72
N THR A 42 9.50 1.30 -10.53
CA THR A 42 10.70 0.44 -10.50
C THR A 42 11.44 0.56 -9.17
N ALA A 43 11.72 1.78 -8.70
CA ALA A 43 12.42 2.00 -7.44
C ALA A 43 11.64 1.48 -6.23
N VAL A 44 10.32 1.65 -6.22
CA VAL A 44 9.45 1.13 -5.15
C VAL A 44 9.46 -0.40 -5.15
N ALA A 45 9.28 -1.02 -6.32
CA ALA A 45 9.28 -2.48 -6.49
C ALA A 45 10.58 -3.12 -5.99
N GLU A 46 11.73 -2.52 -6.33
CA GLU A 46 13.04 -2.95 -5.82
C GLU A 46 13.16 -2.77 -4.31
N LYS A 47 12.73 -1.63 -3.78
CA LYS A 47 12.84 -1.28 -2.36
C LYS A 47 12.04 -2.21 -1.46
N ILE A 48 10.80 -2.53 -1.84
CA ILE A 48 9.91 -3.41 -1.05
C ILE A 48 9.96 -4.87 -1.51
N ARG A 49 10.85 -5.20 -2.46
CA ARG A 49 11.10 -6.55 -2.98
C ARG A 49 9.84 -7.24 -3.52
N VAL A 50 9.07 -6.51 -4.34
CA VAL A 50 7.90 -7.05 -5.05
C VAL A 50 8.06 -6.90 -6.55
N ASN A 51 7.40 -7.77 -7.31
CA ASN A 51 7.40 -7.64 -8.77
C ASN A 51 6.70 -6.35 -9.20
N ARG A 52 7.25 -5.66 -10.21
CA ARG A 52 6.63 -4.47 -10.82
C ARG A 52 5.19 -4.72 -11.28
N SER A 53 4.91 -5.91 -11.83
CA SER A 53 3.57 -6.33 -12.23
C SER A 53 2.60 -6.42 -11.05
N THR A 54 3.07 -6.79 -9.86
CA THR A 54 2.27 -6.76 -8.63
C THR A 54 1.91 -5.31 -8.25
N LEU A 55 2.87 -4.39 -8.36
CA LEU A 55 2.62 -2.97 -8.10
C LEU A 55 1.56 -2.39 -9.06
N TYR A 56 1.66 -2.71 -10.35
CA TYR A 56 0.64 -2.31 -11.33
C TYR A 56 -0.73 -2.89 -11.01
N LYS A 57 -0.81 -4.14 -10.54
CA LYS A 57 -2.08 -4.74 -10.08
C LYS A 57 -2.65 -4.00 -8.88
N TRP A 58 -1.83 -3.62 -7.91
CA TRP A 58 -2.29 -2.83 -6.77
C TRP A 58 -2.78 -1.45 -7.19
N GLN A 59 -2.11 -0.79 -8.13
CA GLN A 59 -2.56 0.51 -8.67
C GLN A 59 -3.93 0.44 -9.36
N MET A 60 -4.41 -0.74 -9.78
CA MET A 60 -5.76 -0.92 -10.31
C MET A 60 -6.83 -1.11 -9.21
N GLN A 61 -6.44 -1.32 -7.96
CA GLN A 61 -7.37 -1.50 -6.84
C GLN A 61 -7.85 -0.15 -6.31
N ILE A 62 -9.17 0.00 -6.14
CA ILE A 62 -9.79 1.26 -5.67
C ILE A 62 -9.26 1.65 -4.28
N THR A 63 -9.15 0.69 -3.35
CA THR A 63 -8.61 0.93 -2.00
C THR A 63 -7.19 1.50 -2.04
N PHE A 64 -6.35 0.96 -2.93
CA PHE A 64 -4.98 1.43 -3.12
C PHE A 64 -4.94 2.84 -3.72
N GLN A 65 -5.76 3.11 -4.74
CA GLN A 65 -5.85 4.43 -5.36
C GLN A 65 -6.30 5.50 -4.37
N CYS A 66 -7.35 5.23 -3.59
CA CYS A 66 -7.85 6.15 -2.56
C CYS A 66 -6.75 6.45 -1.53
N PHE A 67 -6.07 5.43 -1.03
CA PHE A 67 -4.99 5.63 -0.07
C PHE A 67 -3.82 6.41 -0.67
N LEU A 68 -3.40 6.10 -1.91
CA LEU A 68 -2.35 6.82 -2.62
C LEU A 68 -2.70 8.32 -2.78
N ILE A 69 -3.90 8.63 -3.27
CA ILE A 69 -4.36 10.01 -3.49
C ILE A 69 -4.40 10.78 -2.17
N ASN A 70 -4.90 10.17 -1.10
CA ASN A 70 -4.92 10.79 0.23
C ASN A 70 -3.50 11.17 0.71
N ASN A 71 -2.51 10.30 0.47
CA ASN A 71 -1.12 10.58 0.81
C ASN A 71 -0.54 11.72 -0.03
N VAL A 72 -0.82 11.76 -1.34
CA VAL A 72 -0.40 12.87 -2.22
C VAL A 72 -0.98 14.20 -1.73
N MET A 73 -2.27 14.23 -1.39
CA MET A 73 -2.94 15.44 -0.88
C MET A 73 -2.36 15.90 0.45
N THR A 74 -2.05 14.96 1.35
CA THR A 74 -1.43 15.26 2.65
C THR A 74 -0.05 15.88 2.49
N ILE A 75 0.80 15.29 1.63
CA ILE A 75 2.13 15.81 1.34
C ILE A 75 2.04 17.22 0.77
N ARG A 76 1.16 17.44 -0.23
CA ARG A 76 0.96 18.75 -0.83
C ARG A 76 0.55 19.80 0.20
N THR A 77 -0.46 19.49 1.02
CA THR A 77 -0.95 20.41 2.06
C THR A 77 0.15 20.74 3.06
N THR A 78 0.95 19.73 3.44
CA THR A 78 2.08 19.92 4.36
C THR A 78 3.13 20.85 3.77
N LEU A 79 3.45 20.70 2.49
CA LEU A 79 4.38 21.59 1.78
C LEU A 79 3.84 23.02 1.70
N GLU A 80 2.56 23.21 1.36
CA GLU A 80 1.92 24.53 1.31
C GLU A 80 1.98 25.22 2.69
N MET A 81 1.64 24.50 3.77
CA MET A 81 1.71 25.02 5.13
C MET A 81 3.15 25.33 5.57
N ALA A 82 4.10 24.46 5.23
CA ALA A 82 5.51 24.69 5.54
C ALA A 82 6.04 25.95 4.83
N CYS A 83 5.73 26.14 3.55
CA CYS A 83 6.09 27.33 2.80
C CYS A 83 5.48 28.61 3.40
N LEU A 84 4.18 28.60 3.73
CA LEU A 84 3.53 29.73 4.40
C LEU A 84 4.18 30.05 5.75
N GLY A 85 4.52 29.04 6.54
CA GLY A 85 5.20 29.21 7.82
C GLY A 85 6.59 29.83 7.71
N LEU A 86 7.32 29.55 6.63
CA LEU A 86 8.60 30.20 6.33
C LEU A 86 8.42 31.66 5.91
N LEU A 87 7.41 31.95 5.09
CA LEU A 87 7.12 33.32 4.62
C LEU A 87 6.64 34.25 5.73
N MET A 88 5.86 33.75 6.70
CA MET A 88 5.35 34.55 7.82
C MET A 88 6.38 34.79 8.95
N ARG A 89 7.58 34.22 8.86
CA ARG A 89 8.69 34.41 9.82
C ARG A 89 9.70 35.49 9.39
N LEU A 90 9.47 36.15 8.25
CA LEU A 90 10.21 37.31 7.75
C LEU A 90 9.38 38.58 7.97
#